data_AF-A0A8J6PQJ8-F1
#
_entry.id   AF-A0A8J6PQJ8-F1
#
_cell.length_a   1.000
_cell.length_b   1.000
_cell.length_c   1.000
_cell.angle_alpha   90.00
_cell.angle_beta   90.00
_cell.angle_gamma   90.00
#
_symmetry.space_group_name_H-M   'P 1'
#
loop_
_entity.id
_entity.type
_entity.pdbx_description
1 polymer ?
#
loop_
_entity_poly.entity_id
_entity_poly.type
_entity_poly.pdbx_seq_one_letter_code
_entity_poly.pdbx_strand_id
1 'polypeptide(L)'
;MSEVLEQEERRQKRPVFLTVIGILSLINIGWSLLTNFFSLIGGPMNEEELEEAKIEMTKSINQVRGTEGMEWFEDFMRSIIDMMESTNTHHTMNVLTGILILLIGLVGVIFMLKGRKLGFHIYIVYSFLAAVQIYLFIAPSLLSNMIVIISLFLSGIFVLLYGLNLKWMK
;
A
#
# COMPACT_ATOMS: atom_id res chain seq x y z
N MET A 1 -25.30 -9.43 -39.26
CA MET A 1 -24.04 -8.67 -39.29
C MET A 1 -24.21 -7.31 -38.61
N SER A 2 -25.29 -6.58 -38.87
CA SER A 2 -25.64 -5.32 -38.18
C SER A 2 -25.88 -5.46 -36.67
N GLU A 3 -26.60 -6.50 -36.22
CA GLU A 3 -26.85 -6.73 -34.78
C GLU A 3 -25.58 -7.07 -33.98
N VAL A 4 -24.58 -7.68 -34.62
CA VAL A 4 -23.29 -8.01 -34.00
C VAL A 4 -22.43 -6.74 -33.84
N LEU A 5 -22.50 -5.83 -34.83
CA LEU A 5 -21.87 -4.51 -34.77
C LEU A 5 -22.56 -3.59 -33.74
N GLU A 6 -23.90 -3.65 -33.63
CA GLU A 6 -24.65 -2.92 -32.59
C GLU A 6 -24.40 -3.46 -31.17
N GLN A 7 -24.13 -4.76 -31.02
CA GLN A 7 -23.71 -5.33 -29.73
C GLN A 7 -22.30 -4.89 -29.32
N GLU A 8 -21.39 -4.70 -30.27
CA GLU A 8 -20.07 -4.11 -30.01
C GLU A 8 -20.17 -2.62 -29.61
N GLU A 9 -21.08 -1.84 -30.21
CA GLU A 9 -21.30 -0.43 -29.85
C GLU A 9 -21.83 -0.21 -28.42
N ARG A 10 -22.49 -1.22 -27.79
CA ARG A 10 -22.96 -1.10 -26.40
C ARG A 10 -21.88 -1.36 -25.34
N ARG A 11 -20.67 -1.78 -25.71
CA ARG A 11 -19.53 -1.78 -24.79
C ARG A 11 -18.94 -0.37 -24.75
N GLN A 12 -19.50 0.48 -23.88
CA GLN A 12 -18.96 1.80 -23.60
C GLN A 12 -17.44 1.72 -23.47
N LYS A 13 -16.72 2.47 -24.30
CA LYS A 13 -15.25 2.52 -24.28
C LYS A 13 -14.78 2.85 -22.87
N ARG A 14 -13.76 2.13 -22.39
CA ARG A 14 -13.22 2.32 -21.04
C ARG A 14 -12.80 3.78 -20.84
N PRO A 15 -13.19 4.43 -19.73
CA PRO A 15 -12.75 5.77 -19.42
C PRO A 15 -11.22 5.85 -19.38
N VAL A 16 -10.66 6.87 -20.03
CA VAL A 16 -9.21 7.12 -20.01
C VAL A 16 -8.75 7.34 -18.57
N PHE A 17 -9.53 8.09 -17.78
CA PHE A 17 -9.25 8.35 -16.37
C PHE A 17 -9.13 7.06 -15.55
N LEU A 18 -10.07 6.11 -15.69
CA LEU A 18 -9.98 4.78 -15.07
C LEU A 18 -8.71 4.02 -15.49
N THR A 19 -8.30 4.16 -16.74
CA THR A 19 -7.08 3.53 -17.26
C THR A 19 -5.84 4.08 -16.55
N VAL A 20 -5.75 5.40 -16.40
CA VAL A 20 -4.60 6.06 -15.76
C VAL A 20 -4.48 5.63 -14.29
N ILE A 21 -5.54 5.75 -13.50
CA ILE A 21 -5.50 5.37 -12.08
C ILE A 21 -5.27 3.87 -11.89
N GLY A 22 -5.78 3.04 -12.80
CA GLY A 22 -5.51 1.61 -12.89
C GLY A 22 -4.03 1.31 -13.09
N ILE A 23 -3.39 1.95 -14.08
CA ILE A 23 -1.96 1.79 -14.34
C ILE A 23 -1.13 2.27 -13.15
N LEU A 24 -1.45 3.42 -12.55
CA LEU A 24 -0.75 3.90 -11.36
C LEU A 24 -0.83 2.90 -10.20
N SER A 25 -2.01 2.29 -10.00
CA SER A 25 -2.19 1.25 -8.99
C SER A 25 -1.41 -0.02 -9.30
N LEU A 26 -1.37 -0.44 -10.57
CA LEU A 26 -0.59 -1.60 -11.01
C LEU A 26 0.91 -1.38 -10.87
N ILE A 27 1.42 -0.17 -11.13
CA ILE A 27 2.82 0.18 -10.92
C ILE A 27 3.18 0.08 -9.44
N ASN A 28 2.36 0.68 -8.56
CA ASN A 28 2.59 0.63 -7.13
C ASN A 28 2.55 -0.80 -6.59
N ILE A 29 1.48 -1.56 -6.90
CA ILE A 29 1.33 -2.95 -6.46
C ILE A 29 2.44 -3.83 -7.05
N GLY A 30 2.80 -3.64 -8.32
CA GLY A 30 3.87 -4.37 -8.98
C GLY A 30 5.22 -4.13 -8.31
N TRP A 31 5.54 -2.86 -8.00
CA TRP A 31 6.75 -2.52 -7.27
C TRP A 31 6.77 -3.15 -5.88
N SER A 32 5.69 -3.04 -5.11
CA SER A 32 5.58 -3.64 -3.78
C SER A 32 5.67 -5.18 -3.81
N LEU A 33 5.10 -5.83 -4.82
CA LEU A 33 5.23 -7.28 -4.99
C LEU A 33 6.68 -7.67 -5.28
N LEU A 34 7.38 -6.91 -6.13
CA LEU A 34 8.79 -7.15 -6.41
C LEU A 34 9.64 -7.00 -5.15
N THR A 35 9.47 -5.93 -4.37
CA THR A 35 10.24 -5.72 -3.14
C THR A 35 9.96 -6.81 -2.09
N ASN A 36 8.70 -7.22 -1.92
CA ASN A 36 8.36 -8.31 -1.02
C ASN A 36 8.92 -9.65 -1.50
N PHE A 37 8.92 -9.92 -2.80
CA PHE A 37 9.50 -11.13 -3.37
C PHE A 37 11.01 -11.19 -3.14
N PHE A 38 11.74 -10.10 -3.39
CA PHE A 38 13.17 -10.03 -3.09
C PHE A 38 13.46 -10.12 -1.59
N SER A 39 12.62 -9.51 -0.74
CA SER A 39 12.74 -9.63 0.71
C SER A 39 12.53 -11.06 1.19
N LEU A 40 11.59 -11.81 0.58
CA LEU A 40 11.38 -13.22 0.90
C LEU A 40 12.60 -14.09 0.57
N ILE A 41 13.30 -13.78 -0.53
CA ILE A 41 14.52 -14.49 -0.93
C ILE A 41 15.72 -14.08 -0.08
N GLY A 42 15.82 -12.78 0.27
CA GLY A 42 16.92 -12.22 1.04
C GLY A 42 16.87 -12.58 2.54
N GLY A 43 15.67 -12.79 3.08
CA GLY A 43 15.48 -13.02 4.51
C GLY A 43 15.50 -11.74 5.35
N PRO A 44 15.40 -11.86 6.69
CA PRO A 44 15.54 -10.73 7.60
C PRO A 44 16.98 -10.20 7.60
N MET A 45 17.13 -8.93 7.94
CA MET A 45 18.41 -8.32 8.27
C MET A 45 19.04 -9.04 9.46
N ASN A 46 20.37 -9.22 9.41
CA ASN A 46 21.09 -9.73 10.57
C ASN A 46 21.22 -8.64 11.67
N GLU A 47 21.70 -9.03 12.86
CA GLU A 47 21.78 -8.12 14.01
C GLU A 47 22.68 -6.90 13.74
N GLU A 48 23.80 -7.10 13.04
CA GLU A 48 24.76 -6.02 12.71
C GLU A 48 24.15 -5.03 11.73
N GLU A 49 23.55 -5.51 10.64
CA GLU A 49 22.85 -4.69 9.65
C GLU A 49 21.69 -3.89 10.27
N LEU A 50 20.91 -4.53 11.15
CA LEU A 50 19.79 -3.89 11.82
C LEU A 50 20.28 -2.78 12.76
N GLU A 51 21.33 -3.04 13.53
CA GLU A 51 21.90 -2.06 14.45
C GLU A 51 22.52 -0.87 13.70
N GLU A 52 23.24 -1.12 12.60
CA GLU A 52 23.78 -0.07 11.74
C GLU A 52 22.67 0.84 11.18
N ALA A 53 21.59 0.25 10.67
CA ALA A 53 20.42 0.99 10.18
C ALA A 53 19.77 1.83 11.30
N LYS A 54 19.63 1.26 12.51
CA LYS A 54 19.09 1.98 13.69
C LYS A 54 19.98 3.14 14.09
N ILE A 55 21.31 2.97 14.08
CA ILE A 55 22.27 4.04 14.39
C ILE A 55 22.16 5.17 13.38
N GLU A 56 22.07 4.86 12.08
CA GLU A 56 21.92 5.87 11.02
C GLU A 56 20.63 6.67 11.20
N MET A 57 19.50 6.00 11.42
CA MET A 57 18.22 6.67 11.66
C MET A 57 18.25 7.51 12.94
N THR A 58 18.88 7.01 14.01
CA THR A 58 19.02 7.76 15.26
C THR A 58 19.87 9.01 15.10
N LYS A 59 20.92 8.97 14.26
CA LYS A 59 21.69 10.18 13.91
C LYS A 59 20.81 11.23 13.24
N SER A 60 19.92 10.83 12.32
CA SER A 60 18.99 11.76 11.68
C SER A 60 18.02 12.42 12.67
N ILE A 61 17.54 11.67 13.67
CA ILE A 61 16.71 12.21 14.76
C ILE A 61 17.50 13.23 15.58
N ASN A 62 18.74 12.91 15.95
CA ASN A 62 19.58 13.78 16.77
C ASN A 62 19.91 15.12 16.08
N GLN A 63 19.88 15.19 14.74
CA GLN A 63 20.09 16.45 14.01
C GLN A 63 18.97 17.47 14.21
N VAL A 64 17.76 17.01 14.50
CA VAL A 64 16.57 17.86 14.67
C VAL A 64 16.05 17.88 16.11
N ARG A 65 16.62 17.05 17.00
CA ARG A 65 16.19 16.90 18.39
C ARG A 65 16.24 18.24 19.13
N GLY A 66 15.14 18.59 19.80
CA GLY A 66 15.01 19.85 20.53
C GLY A 66 14.78 21.09 19.65
N THR A 67 14.57 20.91 18.34
CA THR A 67 14.12 22.00 17.45
C THR A 67 12.62 22.17 17.62
N GLU A 68 12.17 23.38 17.99
CA GLU A 68 10.74 23.68 18.12
C GLU A 68 9.98 23.36 16.83
N GLY A 69 8.85 22.67 16.95
CA GLY A 69 8.01 22.26 15.81
C GLY A 69 8.46 21.00 15.07
N MET A 70 9.58 20.36 15.46
CA MET A 70 10.05 19.10 14.87
C MET A 70 9.71 17.84 15.68
N GLU A 71 8.97 17.96 16.79
CA GLU A 71 8.57 16.82 17.64
C GLU A 71 7.84 15.72 16.84
N TRP A 72 6.95 16.10 15.92
CA TRP A 72 6.22 15.15 15.07
C TRP A 72 7.16 14.34 14.17
N PHE A 73 8.29 14.94 13.74
CA PHE A 73 9.27 14.28 12.89
C PHE A 73 10.11 13.30 13.72
N GLU A 74 10.50 13.68 14.94
CA GLU A 74 11.17 12.76 15.86
C GLU A 74 10.29 11.54 16.13
N ASP A 75 9.02 11.73 16.49
CA ASP A 75 8.08 10.64 16.75
C ASP A 75 7.84 9.78 15.51
N PHE A 76 7.72 10.39 14.33
CA PHE A 76 7.57 9.69 13.06
C PHE A 76 8.79 8.81 12.76
N MET A 77 10.01 9.34 12.90
CA MET A 77 11.24 8.60 12.65
C MET A 77 11.44 7.46 13.67
N ARG A 78 11.13 7.68 14.95
CA ARG A 78 11.14 6.62 15.97
C ARG A 78 10.17 5.49 15.63
N SER A 79 8.98 5.84 15.15
CA SER A 79 7.99 4.85 14.72
C SER A 79 8.47 4.01 13.53
N ILE A 80 9.27 4.60 12.63
CA ILE A 80 9.88 3.83 11.53
C ILE A 80 10.93 2.85 12.08
N ILE A 81 11.73 3.25 13.07
CA ILE A 81 12.70 2.36 13.73
C ILE A 81 11.98 1.17 14.38
N ASP A 82 10.93 1.43 15.17
CA ASP A 82 10.14 0.39 15.82
C ASP A 82 9.46 -0.52 14.78
N MET A 83 9.03 0.05 13.66
CA MET A 83 8.47 -0.71 12.54
C MET A 83 9.51 -1.61 11.89
N MET A 84 10.71 -1.11 11.64
CA MET A 84 11.81 -1.87 11.06
C MET A 84 12.18 -3.06 11.98
N GLU A 85 12.35 -2.83 13.28
CA GLU A 85 12.71 -3.87 14.24
C GLU A 85 11.63 -4.97 14.35
N SER A 86 10.36 -4.57 14.46
CA SER A 86 9.25 -5.52 14.55
C SER A 86 9.03 -6.30 13.24
N THR A 87 9.06 -5.61 12.10
CA THR A 87 8.91 -6.27 10.80
C THR A 87 10.10 -7.15 10.45
N ASN A 88 11.30 -6.87 10.97
CA ASN A 88 12.45 -7.78 10.85
C ASN A 88 12.28 -9.01 11.74
N THR A 89 11.81 -8.84 12.99
CA THR A 89 11.55 -9.95 13.93
C THR A 89 10.47 -10.89 13.40
N HIS A 90 9.41 -10.35 12.80
CA HIS A 90 8.30 -11.10 12.22
C HIS A 90 8.40 -11.24 10.68
N HIS A 91 9.61 -11.13 10.13
CA HIS A 91 9.87 -10.95 8.69
C HIS A 91 9.05 -11.85 7.79
N THR A 92 9.16 -13.17 7.97
CA THR A 92 8.48 -14.11 7.06
C THR A 92 6.96 -13.92 7.08
N MET A 93 6.36 -13.73 8.26
CA MET A 93 4.92 -13.53 8.38
C MET A 93 4.50 -12.17 7.81
N ASN A 94 5.29 -11.12 8.05
CA ASN A 94 5.03 -9.79 7.51
C ASN A 94 5.08 -9.78 5.97
N VAL A 95 6.10 -10.40 5.38
CA VAL A 95 6.26 -10.47 3.91
C VAL A 95 5.15 -11.31 3.28
N LEU A 96 4.85 -12.49 3.83
CA LEU A 96 3.79 -13.36 3.28
C LEU A 96 2.41 -12.70 3.37
N THR A 97 2.08 -12.07 4.50
CA THR A 97 0.82 -11.32 4.63
C THR A 97 0.77 -10.15 3.65
N GLY A 98 1.87 -9.43 3.48
CA GLY A 98 2.01 -8.35 2.49
C GLY A 98 1.74 -8.83 1.06
N ILE A 99 2.36 -9.94 0.65
CA ILE A 99 2.13 -10.54 -0.67
C ILE A 99 0.66 -10.91 -0.86
N LEU A 100 0.03 -11.57 0.12
CA LEU A 100 -1.38 -11.94 0.05
C LEU A 100 -2.29 -10.71 -0.12
N ILE A 101 -2.05 -9.66 0.66
CA ILE A 101 -2.80 -8.40 0.58
C ILE A 101 -2.60 -7.77 -0.81
N LEU A 102 -1.37 -7.69 -1.30
CA LEU A 102 -1.07 -7.15 -2.63
C LEU A 102 -1.74 -7.94 -3.76
N LEU A 103 -1.83 -9.26 -3.66
CA LEU A 103 -2.55 -10.10 -4.62
C LEU A 103 -4.06 -9.79 -4.64
N ILE A 104 -4.67 -9.54 -3.47
CA ILE A 104 -6.06 -9.08 -3.37
C ILE A 104 -6.21 -7.73 -4.09
N GLY A 105 -5.30 -6.78 -3.84
CA GLY A 105 -5.27 -5.50 -4.52
C GLY A 105 -5.14 -5.63 -6.04
N LEU A 106 -4.24 -6.49 -6.51
CA LEU A 106 -4.02 -6.76 -7.93
C LEU A 106 -5.28 -7.29 -8.60
N VAL A 107 -5.94 -8.28 -7.99
CA VAL A 107 -7.22 -8.82 -8.48
C VAL A 107 -8.29 -7.73 -8.53
N GLY A 108 -8.39 -6.89 -7.50
CA GLY A 108 -9.30 -5.75 -7.45
C GLY A 108 -9.10 -4.80 -8.63
N VAL A 109 -7.87 -4.37 -8.87
CA VAL A 109 -7.53 -3.45 -9.98
C VAL A 109 -7.79 -4.09 -11.34
N ILE A 110 -7.40 -5.35 -11.56
CA ILE A 110 -7.66 -6.07 -12.82
C ILE A 110 -9.17 -6.17 -13.07
N PHE A 111 -9.98 -6.43 -12.05
CA PHE A 111 -11.44 -6.52 -12.18
C PHE A 111 -12.06 -5.16 -12.50
N MET A 112 -11.57 -4.07 -11.88
CA MET A 112 -12.00 -2.71 -12.23
C MET A 112 -11.64 -2.35 -13.68
N LEU A 113 -10.44 -2.69 -14.14
CA LEU A 113 -10.01 -2.47 -15.52
C LEU A 113 -10.80 -3.29 -16.55
N LYS A 114 -11.38 -4.42 -16.13
CA LYS A 114 -12.34 -5.24 -16.89
C LYS A 114 -13.79 -4.75 -16.75
N GLY A 115 -14.04 -3.69 -15.99
CA GLY A 115 -15.36 -3.09 -15.82
C GLY A 115 -16.29 -3.81 -14.86
N ARG A 116 -15.76 -4.57 -13.89
CA ARG A 116 -16.57 -5.29 -12.88
C ARG A 116 -16.61 -4.50 -11.57
N LYS A 117 -17.81 -4.16 -11.06
CA LYS A 117 -17.96 -3.45 -9.78
C LYS A 117 -17.40 -4.21 -8.58
N LEU A 118 -17.33 -5.54 -8.68
CA LEU A 118 -16.71 -6.37 -7.64
C LEU A 118 -15.24 -5.96 -7.39
N GLY A 119 -14.51 -5.55 -8.42
CA GLY A 119 -13.12 -5.11 -8.27
C GLY A 119 -12.96 -3.90 -7.36
N PHE A 120 -13.94 -2.99 -7.38
CA PHE A 120 -13.94 -1.81 -6.51
C PHE A 120 -14.08 -2.19 -5.03
N HIS A 121 -14.97 -3.12 -4.71
CA HIS A 121 -15.15 -3.60 -3.34
C HIS A 121 -13.92 -4.36 -2.86
N ILE A 122 -13.34 -5.20 -3.72
CA ILE A 122 -12.06 -5.89 -3.43
C ILE A 122 -10.96 -4.86 -3.15
N TYR A 123 -10.88 -3.78 -3.94
CA TYR A 123 -9.90 -2.72 -3.73
C TYR A 123 -10.08 -2.00 -2.39
N ILE A 124 -11.31 -1.72 -1.96
CA ILE A 124 -11.59 -1.16 -0.64
C ILE A 124 -11.09 -2.10 0.47
N VAL A 125 -11.40 -3.40 0.37
CA VAL A 125 -10.92 -4.39 1.35
C VAL A 125 -9.40 -4.43 1.38
N TYR A 126 -8.75 -4.46 0.22
CA TYR A 126 -7.30 -4.35 0.09
C TYR A 126 -6.74 -3.11 0.79
N SER A 127 -7.32 -1.93 0.54
CA SER A 127 -6.87 -0.67 1.14
C SER A 127 -6.93 -0.71 2.67
N PHE A 128 -8.00 -1.25 3.24
CA PHE A 128 -8.10 -1.42 4.69
C PHE A 128 -7.08 -2.44 5.21
N LEU A 129 -6.98 -3.61 4.57
CA LEU A 129 -6.01 -4.65 4.97
C LEU A 129 -4.58 -4.12 4.95
N ALA A 130 -4.18 -3.40 3.90
CA ALA A 130 -2.86 -2.80 3.78
C ALA A 130 -2.59 -1.77 4.90
N ALA A 131 -3.60 -0.96 5.27
CA ALA A 131 -3.47 0.01 6.35
C ALA A 131 -3.37 -0.66 7.74
N VAL A 132 -4.07 -1.78 7.96
CA VAL A 132 -4.08 -2.45 9.28
C VAL A 132 -3.00 -3.51 9.43
N GLN A 133 -2.36 -3.96 8.35
CA GLN A 133 -1.34 -5.01 8.36
C GLN A 133 -0.25 -4.76 9.42
N ILE A 134 0.19 -3.50 9.55
CA ILE A 134 1.24 -3.10 10.49
C ILE A 134 0.89 -3.45 11.94
N TYR A 135 -0.38 -3.37 12.31
CA TYR A 135 -0.87 -3.66 13.66
C TYR A 135 -0.94 -5.15 13.98
N LEU A 136 -0.73 -6.04 13.01
CA LEU A 136 -0.62 -7.47 13.26
C LEU A 136 0.69 -7.82 14.00
N PHE A 137 1.72 -6.96 13.87
CA PHE A 137 3.06 -7.22 14.40
C PHE A 137 3.54 -6.14 15.39
N ILE A 138 2.88 -4.98 15.43
CA ILE A 138 3.30 -3.84 16.24
C ILE A 138 2.15 -3.34 17.11
N ALA A 139 2.45 -3.09 18.38
CA ALA A 139 1.51 -2.47 19.30
C ALA A 139 1.15 -1.04 18.84
N PRO A 140 -0.14 -0.65 18.81
CA PRO A 140 -0.54 0.67 18.33
C PRO A 140 0.13 1.85 19.06
N SER A 141 0.55 1.67 20.31
CA SER A 141 1.24 2.69 21.10
C SER A 141 2.63 3.05 20.61
N LEU A 142 3.25 2.19 19.79
CA LEU A 142 4.60 2.40 19.22
C LEU A 142 4.55 3.08 17.85
N LEU A 143 3.36 3.26 17.28
CA LEU A 143 3.19 3.83 15.95
C LEU A 143 2.70 5.26 16.05
N SER A 144 3.41 6.15 15.36
CA SER A 144 2.94 7.50 15.10
C SER A 144 1.65 7.45 14.31
N ASN A 145 0.63 8.12 14.84
CA ASN A 145 -0.66 8.30 14.16
C ASN A 145 -0.50 8.87 12.74
N MET A 146 0.57 9.62 12.48
CA MET A 146 0.84 10.21 11.16
C MET A 146 1.07 9.16 10.07
N ILE A 147 1.75 8.04 10.37
CA ILE A 147 1.99 6.96 9.39
C ILE A 147 0.65 6.41 8.88
N VAL A 148 -0.26 6.15 9.81
CA VAL A 148 -1.56 5.53 9.52
C VAL A 148 -2.50 6.52 8.84
N ILE A 149 -2.50 7.79 9.29
CA ILE A 149 -3.28 8.87 8.67
C ILE A 149 -2.85 9.06 7.21
N ILE A 150 -1.55 9.13 6.92
CA ILE A 150 -1.04 9.28 5.54
C ILE A 150 -1.45 8.10 4.67
N SER A 151 -1.29 6.87 5.18
CA SER A 151 -1.67 5.65 4.47
C SER A 151 -3.16 5.59 4.13
N LEU A 152 -4.02 5.88 5.11
CA LEU A 152 -5.47 5.92 4.92
C LEU A 152 -5.92 7.07 4.03
N PHE A 153 -5.27 8.24 4.14
CA PHE A 153 -5.56 9.39 3.29
C PHE A 153 -5.27 9.08 1.81
N LEU A 154 -4.08 8.55 1.51
CA LEU A 154 -3.71 8.16 0.14
C LEU A 154 -4.63 7.06 -0.41
N SER A 155 -4.93 6.04 0.41
CA SER A 155 -5.88 4.99 0.04
C SER A 155 -7.27 5.54 -0.23
N GLY A 156 -7.74 6.44 0.62
CA GLY A 156 -9.02 7.13 0.48
C GLY A 156 -9.12 7.93 -0.82
N ILE A 157 -8.05 8.65 -1.20
CA ILE A 157 -7.97 9.33 -2.49
C ILE A 157 -8.19 8.33 -3.63
N PHE A 158 -7.43 7.24 -3.69
CA PHE A 158 -7.57 6.26 -4.78
C PHE A 158 -8.97 5.62 -4.81
N VAL A 159 -9.53 5.27 -3.65
CA VAL A 159 -10.91 4.76 -3.56
C VAL A 159 -11.90 5.78 -4.13
N LEU A 160 -11.78 7.07 -3.80
CA LEU A 160 -12.64 8.10 -4.37
C LEU A 160 -12.46 8.22 -5.90
N LEU A 161 -11.23 8.23 -6.40
CA LEU A 161 -10.95 8.32 -7.84
C LEU A 161 -11.54 7.12 -8.61
N TYR A 162 -11.46 5.91 -8.06
CA TYR A 162 -12.15 4.75 -8.63
C TYR A 162 -13.67 4.87 -8.52
N GLY A 163 -14.18 5.38 -7.39
CA GLY A 163 -15.60 5.62 -7.14
C GLY A 163 -16.26 6.50 -8.22
N LEU A 164 -15.55 7.51 -8.71
CA LEU A 164 -16.02 8.38 -9.81
C LEU A 164 -16.30 7.62 -11.12
N ASN A 165 -15.71 6.43 -11.30
CA ASN A 165 -15.88 5.59 -12.49
C ASN A 165 -16.90 4.44 -12.29
N LEU A 166 -17.60 4.39 -11.15
CA LEU A 166 -18.56 3.31 -10.83
C LEU A 166 -19.73 3.20 -11.81
N LYS A 167 -20.11 4.29 -12.48
CA LYS A 167 -21.18 4.28 -13.48
C LYS A 167 -20.81 3.43 -14.70
N TRP A 168 -19.52 3.34 -15.03
CA TRP A 168 -19.03 2.54 -16.16
C TRP A 168 -18.87 1.07 -15.78
N MET A 169 -18.44 0.79 -14.55
CA MET A 169 -18.34 -0.57 -14.03
C MET A 169 -19.75 -1.18 -13.91
N LYS A 170 -19.91 -2.44 -14.30
CA LYS A 170 -21.17 -3.19 -14.21
C LYS A 170 -21.13 -4.18 -13.05
#